data_AF-A0A6J1X4V2-F1
#
_entry.id   AF-A0A6J1X4V2-F1
#
_cell.length_a   1.000
_cell.length_b   1.000
_cell.length_c   1.000
_cell.angle_alpha   90.00
_cell.angle_beta   90.00
_cell.angle_gamma   90.00
#
_symmetry.space_group_name_H-M   'P 1'
#
loop_
_entity.id
_entity.type
_entity.pdbx_description
1 polymer ?
#
loop_
_entity_poly.entity_id
_entity_poly.type
_entity_poly.pdbx_seq_one_letter_code
_entity_poly.pdbx_strand_id
1 'polypeptide(L)'
;MKHKRFEENILVDEAYTDYGKPDKNADVKKSQGIAKNFAETLEYEEKKKWYHQMPEEPNVTTKTISTEQVEQLRKEANSALHGDTMAYETKTNRSGSSDHQWAKTLLNKGAIGDRVAAATILIQDNPIYNLTALRNLINSVKPAKKKDGIIIIDALSELLVSELLIPNVKLRTFEQHPLGHIDELTSGNKQAKRNILKLWYYEDQLKELYGTYVEALNKFAHDSVEANKEKAVSAMSYLLMHHPEREKVSVIVQSADN
;
A
#
# COMPACT_ATOMS: atom_id res chain seq x y z
N MET A 1 17.16 -30.16 -57.58
CA MET A 1 16.25 -29.91 -58.72
C MET A 1 15.02 -30.76 -58.51
N LYS A 2 13.76 -30.31 -58.45
CA LYS A 2 13.12 -29.02 -58.69
C LYS A 2 11.84 -28.98 -57.83
N HIS A 3 11.50 -27.78 -57.37
CA HIS A 3 10.19 -27.37 -56.89
C HIS A 3 9.05 -27.84 -57.80
N LYS A 4 7.88 -28.13 -57.21
CA LYS A 4 6.59 -27.67 -57.74
C LYS A 4 5.63 -27.33 -56.59
N ARG A 5 5.31 -26.03 -56.55
CA ARG A 5 4.29 -25.31 -55.78
C ARG A 5 2.91 -25.66 -56.34
N PHE A 6 1.92 -25.85 -55.48
CA PHE A 6 0.52 -25.54 -55.77
C PHE A 6 -0.19 -25.14 -54.46
N GLU A 7 -0.95 -24.06 -54.56
CA GLU A 7 -1.50 -23.21 -53.51
C GLU A 7 -2.89 -23.66 -53.03
N GLU A 8 -3.26 -23.14 -51.85
CA GLU A 8 -4.60 -22.81 -51.34
C GLU A 8 -5.69 -23.90 -51.22
N ASN A 9 -6.04 -24.20 -49.96
CA ASN A 9 -7.41 -24.11 -49.44
C ASN A 9 -7.42 -24.57 -47.97
N ILE A 10 -7.33 -23.62 -47.02
CA ILE A 10 -7.73 -23.87 -45.63
C ILE A 10 -9.11 -23.22 -45.46
N LEU A 11 -10.13 -24.07 -45.52
CA LEU A 11 -11.49 -23.76 -45.12
C LEU A 11 -11.48 -23.45 -43.61
N VAL A 12 -11.87 -22.24 -43.27
CA VAL A 12 -12.12 -21.81 -41.89
C VAL A 12 -13.59 -22.10 -41.63
N ASP A 13 -13.89 -23.12 -40.82
CA ASP A 13 -15.26 -23.44 -40.41
C ASP A 13 -15.79 -22.34 -39.46
N GLU A 14 -16.63 -21.46 -40.03
CA GLU A 14 -17.45 -20.47 -39.35
C GLU A 14 -18.64 -21.14 -38.65
N ALA A 15 -18.45 -21.62 -37.42
CA ALA A 15 -19.56 -22.07 -36.59
C ALA A 15 -19.27 -21.91 -35.09
N TYR A 16 -18.94 -20.70 -34.63
CA TYR A 16 -18.95 -20.41 -33.19
C TYR A 16 -19.16 -18.93 -32.85
N THR A 17 -20.15 -18.26 -33.43
CA THR A 17 -20.60 -16.93 -32.97
C THR A 17 -22.10 -16.72 -33.21
N ASP A 18 -22.97 -17.34 -32.41
CA ASP A 18 -24.34 -16.82 -32.23
C ASP A 18 -24.95 -17.24 -30.88
N TYR A 19 -24.74 -16.42 -29.85
CA TYR A 19 -25.68 -16.28 -28.75
C TYR A 19 -25.66 -14.83 -28.26
N GLY A 20 -26.72 -14.08 -28.53
CA GLY A 20 -27.02 -12.86 -27.79
C GLY A 20 -27.67 -11.76 -28.62
N LYS A 21 -28.95 -11.91 -28.96
CA LYS A 21 -29.78 -10.81 -29.44
C LYS A 21 -29.68 -9.63 -28.47
N PRO A 22 -29.44 -8.39 -28.92
CA PRO A 22 -29.35 -7.24 -28.03
C PRO A 22 -30.74 -6.87 -27.51
N ASP A 23 -30.86 -6.83 -26.19
CA ASP A 23 -31.97 -6.21 -25.47
C ASP A 23 -32.06 -4.72 -25.85
N LYS A 24 -33.23 -4.26 -26.30
CA LYS A 24 -33.45 -2.90 -26.80
C LYS A 24 -33.70 -1.86 -25.70
N ASN A 25 -33.52 -2.20 -24.43
CA ASN A 25 -33.71 -1.27 -23.30
C ASN A 25 -32.51 -1.23 -22.32
N ALA A 26 -31.28 -1.26 -22.81
CA ALA A 26 -30.11 -0.90 -21.99
C ALA A 26 -29.68 0.55 -22.26
N ASP A 27 -29.78 1.40 -21.25
CA ASP A 27 -29.26 2.78 -21.25
C ASP A 27 -27.71 2.79 -21.33
N VAL A 28 -27.16 2.74 -22.55
CA VAL A 28 -25.70 2.70 -22.81
C VAL A 28 -25.02 4.09 -22.75
N LYS A 29 -25.69 5.16 -22.36
CA LYS A 29 -25.16 6.54 -22.53
C LYS A 29 -24.41 7.19 -21.37
N LYS A 30 -23.91 6.45 -20.35
CA LYS A 30 -23.19 7.12 -19.23
C LYS A 30 -21.88 6.53 -18.71
N SER A 31 -21.41 5.36 -19.17
CA SER A 31 -20.18 4.76 -18.61
C SER A 31 -18.91 4.98 -19.44
N GLN A 32 -19.01 5.21 -20.75
CA GLN A 32 -17.83 5.27 -21.62
C GLN A 32 -17.02 6.58 -21.55
N GLY A 33 -17.58 7.66 -21.01
CA GLY A 33 -16.88 8.94 -20.88
C GLY A 33 -15.93 9.02 -19.68
N ILE A 34 -16.22 8.31 -18.59
CA ILE A 34 -15.43 8.40 -17.35
C ILE A 34 -14.13 7.61 -17.49
N ALA A 35 -14.17 6.44 -18.13
CA ALA A 35 -12.99 5.58 -18.31
C ALA A 35 -11.94 6.16 -19.29
N LYS A 36 -12.36 6.94 -20.30
CA LYS A 36 -11.42 7.61 -21.20
C LYS A 36 -10.69 8.77 -20.52
N ASN A 37 -11.42 9.57 -19.74
CA ASN A 37 -10.83 10.66 -18.95
C ASN A 37 -9.93 10.15 -17.81
N PHE A 38 -10.12 8.91 -17.36
CA PHE A 38 -9.28 8.22 -16.38
C PHE A 38 -7.88 7.86 -16.93
N ALA A 39 -7.78 7.51 -18.22
CA ALA A 39 -6.50 7.18 -18.84
C ALA A 39 -5.70 8.42 -19.28
N GLU A 40 -6.39 9.53 -19.62
CA GLU A 40 -5.76 10.73 -20.19
C GLU A 40 -5.28 11.73 -19.12
N THR A 41 -5.75 11.63 -17.87
CA THR A 41 -5.32 12.50 -16.75
C THR A 41 -4.18 11.89 -15.92
N LEU A 42 -3.64 10.73 -16.32
CA LEU A 42 -2.40 10.19 -15.75
C LEU A 42 -1.19 10.91 -16.38
N GLU A 43 -1.14 12.22 -16.24
CA GLU A 43 0.15 12.91 -16.22
C GLU A 43 0.86 12.42 -14.95
N TYR A 44 1.71 11.41 -15.12
CA TYR A 44 2.67 10.96 -14.12
C TYR A 44 3.66 12.09 -13.82
N GLU A 45 3.24 13.11 -13.07
CA GLU A 45 4.17 13.68 -12.10
C GLU A 45 4.52 12.52 -11.16
N GLU A 46 5.73 12.00 -11.29
CA GLU A 46 6.25 10.93 -10.47
C GLU A 46 6.20 11.38 -9.00
N LYS A 47 5.08 11.10 -8.32
CA LYS A 47 4.88 11.52 -6.93
C LYS A 47 6.00 10.90 -6.11
N LYS A 48 6.86 11.75 -5.55
CA LYS A 48 8.00 11.31 -4.74
C LYS A 48 7.49 10.44 -3.60
N LYS A 49 7.93 9.18 -3.60
CA LYS A 49 7.65 8.22 -2.53
C LYS A 49 8.04 8.81 -1.18
N TRP A 50 7.30 8.45 -0.14
CA TRP A 50 7.47 9.03 1.19
C TRP A 50 8.89 8.84 1.74
N TYR A 51 9.53 7.71 1.43
CA TYR A 51 10.89 7.38 1.86
C TYR A 51 11.99 8.21 1.16
N HIS A 52 11.72 8.83 0.01
CA HIS A 52 12.66 9.78 -0.61
C HIS A 52 12.79 11.10 0.16
N GLN A 53 11.91 11.34 1.15
CA GLN A 53 11.94 12.51 2.02
C GLN A 53 12.75 12.27 3.31
N MET A 54 13.23 11.04 3.52
CA MET A 54 14.04 10.70 4.68
C MET A 54 15.42 11.36 4.59
N PRO A 55 15.91 11.95 5.69
CA PRO A 55 17.27 12.50 5.74
C PRO A 55 18.31 11.37 5.66
N GLU A 56 19.50 11.69 5.14
CA GLU A 56 20.65 10.79 5.28
C GLU A 56 21.02 10.69 6.76
N GLU A 57 20.90 9.47 7.31
CA GLU A 57 21.18 9.20 8.71
C GLU A 57 22.67 8.81 8.90
N PRO A 58 23.31 9.23 10.00
CA PRO A 58 24.64 8.77 10.33
C PRO A 58 24.65 7.25 10.55
N ASN A 59 25.63 6.55 9.96
CA ASN A 59 25.82 5.09 10.10
C ASN A 59 26.11 4.63 11.54
N VAL A 60 26.40 5.56 12.45
CA VAL A 60 26.72 5.26 13.86
C VAL A 60 26.00 6.28 14.75
N THR A 61 25.05 5.80 15.56
CA THR A 61 24.43 6.59 16.63
C THR A 61 25.39 6.61 17.82
N THR A 62 26.09 7.71 18.05
CA THR A 62 27.01 7.86 19.19
C THR A 62 26.32 8.47 20.41
N LYS A 63 25.20 9.17 20.22
CA LYS A 63 24.39 9.76 21.28
C LYS A 63 23.17 8.91 21.62
N THR A 64 23.21 8.25 22.77
CA THR A 64 22.06 7.56 23.35
C THR A 64 21.21 8.51 24.19
N ILE A 65 19.89 8.50 23.99
CA ILE A 65 18.94 9.27 24.80
C ILE A 65 18.14 8.34 25.73
N SER A 66 17.61 8.87 26.83
CA SER A 66 16.84 8.07 27.79
C SER A 66 15.49 7.64 27.22
N THR A 67 14.93 6.55 27.74
CA THR A 67 13.60 6.05 27.35
C THR A 67 12.50 7.10 27.52
N GLU A 68 12.58 7.92 28.58
CA GLU A 68 11.64 9.03 28.81
C GLU A 68 11.74 10.11 27.72
N GLN A 69 12.96 10.43 27.28
CA GLN A 69 13.18 11.38 26.19
C GLN A 69 12.68 10.85 24.85
N VAL A 70 12.87 9.55 24.58
CA VAL A 70 12.29 8.88 23.42
C VAL A 70 10.78 9.01 23.42
N GLU A 71 10.12 8.71 24.54
CA GLU A 71 8.66 8.78 24.64
C GLU A 71 8.16 10.23 24.44
N GLN A 72 8.88 11.21 24.98
CA GLN A 72 8.56 12.61 24.78
C GLN A 72 8.67 13.03 23.30
N LEU A 73 9.73 12.62 22.61
CA LEU A 73 9.90 12.86 21.17
C LEU A 73 8.83 12.14 20.34
N ARG A 74 8.44 10.92 20.74
CA ARG A 74 7.36 10.15 20.10
C ARG A 74 6.01 10.87 20.25
N LYS A 75 5.72 11.42 21.44
CA LYS A 75 4.51 12.24 21.67
C LYS A 75 4.51 13.52 20.84
N GLU A 76 5.66 14.19 20.74
CA GLU A 76 5.82 15.37 19.88
C GLU A 76 5.59 15.02 18.40
N ALA A 77 6.21 13.93 17.91
CA ALA A 77 6.05 13.45 16.55
C ALA A 77 4.60 13.10 16.21
N ASN A 78 3.92 12.39 17.11
CA ASN A 78 2.51 12.04 16.96
C ASN A 78 1.62 13.30 16.92
N SER A 79 1.80 14.23 17.85
CA SER A 79 1.05 15.49 17.86
C SER A 79 1.28 16.32 16.59
N ALA A 80 2.54 16.36 16.12
CA ALA A 80 2.89 17.03 14.88
C ALA A 80 2.23 16.38 13.66
N LEU A 81 2.26 15.06 13.54
CA LEU A 81 1.64 14.34 12.45
C LEU A 81 0.12 14.52 12.48
N HIS A 82 -0.51 14.40 13.65
CA HIS A 82 -1.94 14.58 13.82
C HIS A 82 -2.40 15.98 13.40
N GLY A 83 -1.70 17.03 13.85
CA GLY A 83 -1.99 18.41 13.46
C GLY A 83 -1.88 18.64 11.95
N ASP A 84 -0.86 18.06 11.31
CA ASP A 84 -0.66 18.19 9.86
C ASP A 84 -1.70 17.39 9.06
N THR A 85 -2.10 16.21 9.55
CA THR A 85 -3.20 15.42 8.97
C THR A 85 -4.51 16.22 9.03
N MET A 86 -4.84 16.84 10.16
CA MET A 86 -6.04 17.69 10.27
C MET A 86 -5.99 18.91 9.35
N ALA A 87 -4.81 19.53 9.20
CA ALA A 87 -4.62 20.65 8.28
C ALA A 87 -4.77 20.21 6.83
N TYR A 88 -4.21 19.05 6.46
CA TYR A 88 -4.35 18.44 5.14
C TYR A 88 -5.82 18.12 4.84
N GLU A 89 -6.53 17.47 5.75
CA GLU A 89 -7.97 17.18 5.59
C GLU A 89 -8.81 18.47 5.46
N THR A 90 -8.51 19.49 6.25
CA THR A 90 -9.21 20.79 6.15
C THR A 90 -8.96 21.43 4.79
N LYS A 91 -7.71 21.39 4.29
CA LYS A 91 -7.33 21.93 2.99
C LYS A 91 -8.01 21.18 1.85
N THR A 92 -7.99 19.84 1.86
CA THR A 92 -8.60 19.01 0.81
C THR A 92 -10.11 19.18 0.78
N ASN A 93 -10.76 19.28 1.95
CA ASN A 93 -12.20 19.57 2.03
C ASN A 93 -12.55 20.97 1.50
N ARG A 94 -11.72 21.99 1.77
CA ARG A 94 -11.94 23.37 1.29
C ARG A 94 -11.62 23.55 -0.20
N SER A 95 -10.66 22.79 -0.73
CA SER A 95 -10.24 22.87 -2.12
C SER A 95 -11.31 22.35 -3.09
N GLY A 96 -12.36 21.69 -2.60
CA GLY A 96 -13.43 21.16 -3.44
C GLY A 96 -12.96 20.08 -4.41
N SER A 97 -11.83 19.40 -4.13
CA SER A 97 -11.36 18.28 -4.94
C SER A 97 -12.47 17.22 -4.99
N SER A 98 -13.07 17.07 -6.17
CA SER A 98 -14.14 16.09 -6.43
C SER A 98 -13.70 14.69 -6.02
N ASP A 99 -12.41 14.41 -6.20
CA ASP A 99 -11.82 13.08 -6.04
C ASP A 99 -11.67 12.73 -4.55
N HIS A 100 -11.25 13.68 -3.71
CA HIS A 100 -11.21 13.48 -2.25
C HIS A 100 -12.61 13.34 -1.64
N GLN A 101 -13.58 14.14 -2.10
CA GLN A 101 -14.98 14.06 -1.65
C GLN A 101 -15.63 12.75 -2.08
N TRP A 102 -15.37 12.31 -3.31
CA TRP A 102 -15.82 11.03 -3.85
C TRP A 102 -15.21 9.86 -3.07
N ALA A 103 -13.89 9.85 -2.87
CA ALA A 103 -13.20 8.80 -2.14
C ALA A 103 -13.71 8.69 -0.69
N LYS A 104 -13.91 9.84 -0.01
CA LYS A 104 -14.48 9.87 1.34
C LYS A 104 -15.92 9.35 1.41
N THR A 105 -16.72 9.58 0.37
CA THR A 105 -18.08 9.04 0.28
C THR A 105 -18.05 7.52 0.13
N LEU A 106 -17.19 7.02 -0.76
CA LEU A 106 -17.04 5.59 -0.99
C LEU A 106 -16.47 4.86 0.22
N LEU A 107 -15.51 5.44 0.95
CA LEU A 107 -15.00 4.88 2.20
C LEU A 107 -16.11 4.60 3.22
N ASN A 108 -17.13 5.46 3.28
CA ASN A 108 -18.21 5.36 4.27
C ASN A 108 -19.43 4.57 3.80
N LYS A 109 -19.78 4.66 2.51
CA LYS A 109 -21.04 4.13 1.95
C LYS A 109 -20.87 3.14 0.81
N GLY A 110 -19.65 2.96 0.31
CA GLY A 110 -19.34 2.12 -0.84
C GLY A 110 -19.34 0.63 -0.52
N ALA A 111 -19.46 -0.18 -1.58
CA ALA A 111 -19.20 -1.61 -1.48
C ALA A 111 -17.72 -1.86 -1.12
N ILE A 112 -17.35 -3.11 -0.82
CA ILE A 112 -15.97 -3.41 -0.38
C ILE A 112 -14.94 -3.06 -1.46
N GLY A 113 -15.23 -3.37 -2.73
CA GLY A 113 -14.38 -2.95 -3.84
C GLY A 113 -14.23 -1.42 -3.93
N ASP A 114 -15.32 -0.67 -3.77
CA ASP A 114 -15.29 0.80 -3.81
C ASP A 114 -14.52 1.39 -2.63
N ARG A 115 -14.69 0.83 -1.43
CA ARG A 115 -13.95 1.23 -0.22
C ARG A 115 -12.46 0.98 -0.37
N VAL A 116 -12.10 -0.18 -0.91
CA VAL A 116 -10.72 -0.56 -1.19
C VAL A 116 -10.11 0.40 -2.21
N ALA A 117 -10.79 0.64 -3.34
CA ALA A 117 -10.31 1.55 -4.38
C ALA A 117 -10.13 2.98 -3.85
N ALA A 118 -11.11 3.49 -3.09
CA ALA A 118 -11.03 4.81 -2.47
C ALA A 118 -9.88 4.92 -1.45
N ALA A 119 -9.66 3.89 -0.63
CA ALA A 119 -8.54 3.84 0.31
C ALA A 119 -7.19 3.85 -0.43
N THR A 120 -7.05 3.03 -1.48
CA THR A 120 -5.83 2.95 -2.30
C THR A 120 -5.48 4.31 -2.90
N ILE A 121 -6.47 5.01 -3.49
CA ILE A 121 -6.26 6.33 -4.12
C ILE A 121 -5.79 7.37 -3.08
N LEU A 122 -6.42 7.40 -1.91
CA LEU A 122 -6.03 8.35 -0.85
C LEU A 122 -4.61 8.08 -0.34
N ILE A 123 -4.25 6.81 -0.17
CA ILE A 123 -2.91 6.42 0.29
C ILE A 123 -1.86 6.70 -0.80
N GLN A 124 -2.17 6.46 -2.07
CA GLN A 124 -1.32 6.83 -3.20
C GLN A 124 -1.14 8.35 -3.34
N ASP A 125 -2.17 9.14 -3.01
CA ASP A 125 -2.04 10.60 -3.03
C ASP A 125 -1.11 11.11 -1.93
N ASN A 126 -1.33 10.66 -0.69
CA ASN A 126 -0.45 10.97 0.41
C ASN A 126 -0.46 9.88 1.48
N PRO A 127 0.56 9.00 1.53
CA PRO A 127 0.54 7.87 2.45
C PRO A 127 0.74 8.31 3.91
N ILE A 128 1.43 9.44 4.14
CA ILE A 128 1.75 9.98 5.47
C ILE A 128 0.49 10.44 6.20
N TYR A 129 -0.37 11.21 5.53
CA TYR A 129 -1.59 11.75 6.15
C TYR A 129 -2.76 10.77 6.12
N ASN A 130 -2.75 9.77 5.24
CA ASN A 130 -3.85 8.80 5.10
C ASN A 130 -3.63 7.49 5.88
N LEU A 131 -2.83 7.51 6.95
CA LEU A 131 -2.62 6.36 7.85
C LEU A 131 -3.92 5.76 8.39
N THR A 132 -4.93 6.58 8.67
CA THR A 132 -6.24 6.11 9.15
C THR A 132 -6.94 5.24 8.11
N ALA A 133 -6.83 5.58 6.83
CA ALA A 133 -7.41 4.77 5.74
C ALA A 133 -6.71 3.40 5.66
N LEU A 134 -5.37 3.38 5.75
CA LEU A 134 -4.59 2.14 5.77
C LEU A 134 -4.95 1.26 6.98
N ARG A 135 -5.02 1.86 8.17
CA ARG A 135 -5.41 1.16 9.40
C ARG A 135 -6.81 0.56 9.30
N ASN A 136 -7.77 1.30 8.77
CA ASN A 136 -9.13 0.81 8.58
C ASN A 136 -9.20 -0.33 7.56
N LEU A 137 -8.40 -0.25 6.50
CA LEU A 137 -8.33 -1.29 5.47
C LEU A 137 -7.75 -2.59 6.05
N ILE A 138 -6.65 -2.51 6.79
CA ILE A 138 -6.04 -3.66 7.49
C ILE A 138 -7.01 -4.25 8.53
N ASN A 139 -7.68 -3.42 9.31
CA ASN A 139 -8.69 -3.89 10.28
C ASN A 139 -9.92 -4.53 9.61
N SER A 140 -10.14 -4.27 8.32
CA SER A 140 -11.21 -4.89 7.53
C SER A 140 -10.81 -6.26 6.96
N VAL A 141 -9.53 -6.64 7.06
CA VAL A 141 -9.05 -7.99 6.73
C VAL A 141 -9.51 -8.95 7.81
N LYS A 142 -10.72 -9.50 7.63
CA LYS A 142 -11.28 -10.51 8.52
C LYS A 142 -11.81 -11.69 7.71
N PRO A 143 -11.62 -12.94 8.18
CA PRO A 143 -12.20 -14.10 7.53
C PRO A 143 -13.71 -13.95 7.51
N ALA A 144 -14.27 -13.75 6.33
CA ALA A 144 -15.70 -13.64 6.11
C ALA A 144 -16.14 -14.77 5.20
N LYS A 145 -17.42 -15.16 5.29
CA LYS A 145 -18.00 -16.16 4.38
C LYS A 145 -18.05 -15.69 2.91
N LYS A 146 -17.82 -14.39 2.66
CA LYS A 146 -17.81 -13.76 1.34
C LYS A 146 -16.38 -13.49 0.89
N LYS A 147 -16.16 -13.43 -0.43
CA LYS A 147 -14.86 -13.12 -1.08
C LYS A 147 -14.30 -11.73 -0.77
N ASP A 148 -14.99 -10.97 0.05
CA ASP A 148 -14.65 -9.64 0.53
C ASP A 148 -13.22 -9.54 1.10
N GLY A 149 -12.83 -10.51 1.95
CA GLY A 149 -11.49 -10.52 2.55
C GLY A 149 -10.37 -10.71 1.52
N ILE A 150 -10.63 -11.51 0.48
CA ILE A 150 -9.68 -11.76 -0.61
C ILE A 150 -9.41 -10.47 -1.39
N ILE A 151 -10.46 -9.71 -1.72
CA ILE A 151 -10.35 -8.44 -2.46
C ILE A 151 -9.49 -7.44 -1.66
N ILE A 152 -9.69 -7.37 -0.35
CA ILE A 152 -8.93 -6.46 0.52
C ILE A 152 -7.46 -6.92 0.60
N ILE A 153 -7.21 -8.22 0.74
CA ILE A 153 -5.84 -8.79 0.78
C ILE A 153 -5.09 -8.48 -0.50
N ASP A 154 -5.72 -8.63 -1.66
CA ASP A 154 -5.13 -8.34 -2.97
C ASP A 154 -4.68 -6.88 -3.08
N ALA A 155 -5.61 -5.96 -2.84
CA ALA A 155 -5.30 -4.55 -2.94
C ALA A 155 -4.28 -4.08 -1.88
N LEU A 156 -4.34 -4.60 -0.66
CA LEU A 156 -3.36 -4.28 0.39
C LEU A 156 -1.97 -4.79 0.06
N SER A 157 -1.85 -6.03 -0.46
CA SER A 157 -0.55 -6.61 -0.83
C SER A 157 0.10 -5.77 -1.92
N GLU A 158 -0.67 -5.40 -2.94
CA GLU A 158 -0.18 -4.56 -4.03
C GLU A 158 0.19 -3.16 -3.54
N LEU A 159 -0.67 -2.51 -2.74
CA LEU A 159 -0.41 -1.18 -2.19
C LEU A 159 0.84 -1.15 -1.30
N LEU A 160 1.04 -2.19 -0.48
CA LEU A 160 2.21 -2.31 0.38
C LEU A 160 3.49 -2.40 -0.46
N VAL A 161 3.53 -3.29 -1.45
CA VAL A 161 4.72 -3.52 -2.27
C VAL A 161 5.03 -2.35 -3.21
N SER A 162 4.01 -1.74 -3.81
CA SER A 162 4.18 -0.68 -4.82
C SER A 162 4.45 0.70 -4.22
N GLU A 163 3.82 1.05 -3.10
CA GLU A 163 3.79 2.43 -2.60
C GLU A 163 4.41 2.63 -1.22
N LEU A 164 4.27 1.64 -0.32
CA LEU A 164 4.55 1.84 1.10
C LEU A 164 5.89 1.26 1.55
N LEU A 165 6.24 0.06 1.09
CA LEU A 165 7.48 -0.61 1.48
C LEU A 165 8.69 -0.03 0.74
N ILE A 166 9.81 0.06 1.46
CA ILE A 166 11.08 0.58 0.91
C ILE A 166 11.85 -0.60 0.32
N PRO A 167 12.11 -0.63 -0.99
CA PRO A 167 12.79 -1.77 -1.61
C PRO A 167 14.10 -2.13 -0.91
N ASN A 168 14.24 -3.39 -0.47
CA ASN A 168 15.42 -3.94 0.19
C ASN A 168 15.81 -3.31 1.54
N VAL A 169 14.95 -2.51 2.18
CA VAL A 169 15.25 -1.85 3.47
C VAL A 169 14.20 -2.21 4.50
N LYS A 170 14.64 -2.59 5.70
CA LYS A 170 13.72 -2.91 6.79
C LYS A 170 13.06 -1.67 7.36
N LEU A 171 11.75 -1.74 7.58
CA LEU A 171 11.06 -0.72 8.37
C LEU A 171 11.67 -0.70 9.78
N ARG A 172 12.02 0.47 10.27
CA ARG A 172 12.61 0.70 11.59
C ARG A 172 11.56 1.15 12.59
N THR A 173 11.80 0.82 13.87
CA THR A 173 11.00 1.41 14.96
C THR A 173 11.52 2.80 15.27
N PHE A 174 10.68 3.63 15.89
CA PHE A 174 11.04 5.01 16.24
C PHE A 174 12.37 5.12 17.02
N GLU A 175 12.63 4.14 17.90
CA GLU A 175 13.84 4.04 18.73
C GLU A 175 15.10 3.65 17.97
N GLN A 176 14.97 3.04 16.80
CA GLN A 176 16.10 2.62 15.96
C GLN A 176 16.72 3.79 15.17
N HIS A 177 16.06 4.95 15.13
CA HIS A 177 16.58 6.15 14.50
C HIS A 177 17.54 6.91 15.41
N PRO A 178 18.46 7.71 14.85
CA PRO A 178 19.44 8.49 15.61
C PRO A 178 18.79 9.73 16.27
N LEU A 179 17.84 9.51 17.18
CA LEU A 179 17.08 10.54 17.89
C LEU A 179 18.00 11.53 18.64
N GLY A 180 19.15 11.06 19.14
CA GLY A 180 20.16 11.88 19.82
C GLY A 180 20.94 12.85 18.91
N HIS A 181 20.92 12.64 17.60
CA HIS A 181 21.58 13.51 16.61
C HIS A 181 20.59 14.41 15.85
N ILE A 182 19.31 14.43 16.25
CA ILE A 182 18.28 15.14 15.49
C ILE A 182 18.54 16.64 15.37
N ASP A 183 19.11 17.27 16.41
CA ASP A 183 19.43 18.70 16.39
C ASP A 183 20.62 18.99 15.45
N GLU A 184 21.54 18.03 15.28
CA GLU A 184 22.66 18.12 14.33
C GLU A 184 22.18 17.91 12.89
N LEU A 185 21.34 16.90 12.66
CA LEU A 185 20.72 16.61 11.36
C LEU A 185 19.90 17.78 10.83
N THR A 186 19.35 18.60 11.73
CA THR A 186 18.45 19.70 11.39
C THR A 186 19.14 21.05 11.45
N SER A 187 20.42 21.09 11.82
CA SER A 187 21.16 22.34 12.09
C SER A 187 20.40 23.29 13.03
N GLY A 188 19.68 22.74 14.02
CA GLY A 188 18.84 23.48 14.96
C GLY A 188 17.52 24.03 14.39
N ASN A 189 17.15 23.70 13.15
CA ASN A 189 15.90 24.12 12.55
C ASN A 189 14.71 23.31 13.12
N LYS A 190 13.87 23.99 13.92
CA LYS A 190 12.68 23.39 14.55
C LYS A 190 11.70 22.77 13.54
N GLN A 191 11.52 23.39 12.37
CA GLN A 191 10.60 22.88 11.35
C GLN A 191 11.16 21.61 10.68
N ALA A 192 12.46 21.60 10.39
CA ALA A 192 13.12 20.42 9.84
C ALA A 192 13.09 19.26 10.85
N LYS A 193 13.33 19.54 12.13
CA LYS A 193 13.22 18.58 13.23
C LYS A 193 11.82 17.97 13.30
N ARG A 194 10.80 18.82 13.31
CA ARG A 194 9.39 18.38 13.31
C ARG A 194 9.08 17.51 12.08
N ASN A 195 9.60 17.85 10.91
CA ASN A 195 9.39 17.06 9.69
C ASN A 195 10.03 15.68 9.77
N ILE A 196 11.28 15.57 10.24
CA ILE A 196 11.99 14.30 10.39
C ILE A 196 11.30 13.42 11.44
N LEU A 197 10.93 13.98 12.60
CA LEU A 197 10.21 13.27 13.65
C LEU A 197 8.91 12.64 13.13
N LYS A 198 8.13 13.37 12.33
CA LYS A 198 6.90 12.84 11.71
C LYS A 198 7.19 11.66 10.78
N LEU A 199 8.26 11.73 9.97
CA LEU A 199 8.61 10.66 9.05
C LEU A 199 9.02 9.38 9.79
N TRP A 200 9.85 9.52 10.83
CA TRP A 200 10.23 8.39 11.68
C TRP A 200 9.03 7.79 12.43
N TYR A 201 8.11 8.65 12.91
CA TYR A 201 6.88 8.17 13.54
C TYR A 201 5.95 7.47 12.54
N TYR A 202 5.87 7.98 11.31
CA TYR A 202 5.13 7.33 10.23
C TYR A 202 5.68 5.93 9.92
N GLU A 203 7.00 5.78 9.84
CA GLU A 203 7.65 4.48 9.63
C GLU A 203 7.33 3.48 10.75
N ASP A 204 7.41 3.93 12.01
CA ASP A 204 7.03 3.14 13.20
C ASP A 204 5.58 2.65 13.10
N GLN A 205 4.65 3.55 12.78
CA GLN A 205 3.24 3.19 12.61
C GLN A 205 3.01 2.26 11.42
N LEU A 206 3.70 2.47 10.30
CA LEU A 206 3.63 1.59 9.13
C LEU A 206 4.12 0.17 9.48
N LYS A 207 5.17 0.07 10.30
CA LYS A 207 5.70 -1.21 10.79
C LYS A 207 4.70 -1.95 11.69
N GLU A 208 4.05 -1.24 12.63
CA GLU A 208 2.98 -1.83 13.45
C GLU A 208 1.80 -2.33 12.62
N LEU A 209 1.38 -1.53 11.63
CA LEU A 209 0.30 -1.88 10.71
C LEU A 209 0.67 -3.08 9.85
N TYR A 210 1.90 -3.14 9.34
CA TYR A 210 2.40 -4.30 8.61
C TYR A 210 2.41 -5.56 9.49
N GLY A 211 2.84 -5.46 10.75
CA GLY A 211 2.76 -6.57 11.71
C GLY A 211 1.33 -7.06 11.91
N THR A 212 0.38 -6.13 12.12
CA THR A 212 -1.05 -6.43 12.24
C THR A 212 -1.60 -7.12 10.99
N TYR A 213 -1.16 -6.69 9.81
CA TYR A 213 -1.57 -7.30 8.54
C TYR A 213 -1.03 -8.73 8.38
N VAL A 214 0.24 -8.96 8.72
CA VAL A 214 0.83 -10.31 8.71
C VAL A 214 0.12 -11.24 9.69
N GLU A 215 -0.25 -10.75 10.88
CA GLU A 215 -1.08 -11.52 11.82
C GLU A 215 -2.48 -11.83 11.25
N ALA A 216 -3.09 -10.88 10.53
CA ALA A 216 -4.37 -11.10 9.86
C ALA A 216 -4.25 -12.17 8.77
N LEU A 217 -3.19 -12.14 7.95
CA LEU A 217 -2.89 -13.17 6.96
C LEU A 217 -2.68 -14.54 7.62
N ASN A 218 -1.97 -14.60 8.75
CA ASN A 218 -1.79 -15.86 9.49
C ASN A 218 -3.14 -16.42 9.97
N LYS A 219 -4.07 -15.57 10.42
CA LYS A 219 -5.43 -16.00 10.77
C LYS A 219 -6.22 -16.50 9.55
N PHE A 220 -6.08 -15.86 8.39
CA PHE A 220 -6.68 -16.34 7.14
C PHE A 220 -6.09 -17.68 6.66
N ALA A 221 -4.79 -17.90 6.88
CA ALA A 221 -4.12 -19.16 6.53
C ALA A 221 -4.63 -20.36 7.36
N HIS A 222 -5.16 -20.10 8.56
CA HIS A 222 -5.78 -21.11 9.43
C HIS A 222 -7.32 -21.14 9.33
N ASP A 223 -7.91 -20.44 8.35
CA ASP A 223 -9.36 -20.42 8.13
C ASP A 223 -9.88 -21.78 7.62
N SER A 224 -11.18 -22.05 7.76
CA SER A 224 -11.77 -23.31 7.28
C SER A 224 -11.98 -23.35 5.77
N VAL A 225 -12.00 -22.19 5.09
CA VAL A 225 -12.21 -22.08 3.64
C VAL A 225 -10.88 -22.18 2.90
N GLU A 226 -10.71 -23.19 2.05
CA GLU A 226 -9.44 -23.44 1.34
C GLU A 226 -8.98 -22.26 0.48
N ALA A 227 -9.91 -21.60 -0.22
CA ALA A 227 -9.61 -20.41 -1.01
C ALA A 227 -9.03 -19.25 -0.18
N ASN A 228 -9.43 -19.11 1.10
CA ASN A 228 -8.87 -18.11 2.00
C ASN A 228 -7.43 -18.46 2.38
N LYS A 229 -7.14 -19.75 2.60
CA LYS A 229 -5.79 -20.22 2.92
C LYS A 229 -4.84 -20.02 1.76
N GLU A 230 -5.22 -20.47 0.58
CA GLU A 230 -4.44 -20.33 -0.65
C GLU A 230 -4.12 -18.85 -0.90
N LYS A 231 -5.11 -17.97 -0.70
CA LYS A 231 -4.91 -16.54 -0.84
C LYS A 231 -3.94 -15.96 0.17
N ALA A 232 -4.06 -16.33 1.45
CA ALA A 232 -3.16 -15.87 2.49
C ALA A 232 -1.72 -16.32 2.23
N VAL A 233 -1.51 -17.58 1.84
CA VAL A 233 -0.19 -18.11 1.50
C VAL A 233 0.40 -17.38 0.30
N SER A 234 -0.41 -17.15 -0.75
CA SER A 234 0.02 -16.41 -1.93
C SER A 234 0.42 -14.97 -1.60
N ALA A 235 -0.38 -14.27 -0.80
CA ALA A 235 -0.07 -12.90 -0.35
C ALA A 235 1.19 -12.86 0.53
N MET A 236 1.35 -13.80 1.46
CA MET A 236 2.57 -13.91 2.27
C MET A 236 3.80 -14.17 1.40
N SER A 237 3.70 -15.07 0.41
CA SER A 237 4.78 -15.33 -0.54
C SER A 237 5.14 -14.08 -1.36
N TYR A 238 4.14 -13.36 -1.84
CA TYR A 238 4.33 -12.11 -2.60
C TYR A 238 5.08 -11.06 -1.76
N LEU A 239 4.65 -10.83 -0.51
CA LEU A 239 5.35 -9.92 0.39
C LEU A 239 6.80 -10.33 0.66
N LEU A 240 7.07 -11.63 0.81
CA LEU A 240 8.42 -12.14 1.03
C LEU A 240 9.32 -12.01 -0.20
N MET A 241 8.79 -12.26 -1.39
CA MET A 241 9.52 -12.13 -2.66
C MET A 241 9.92 -10.67 -2.92
N HIS A 242 9.04 -9.72 -2.59
CA HIS A 242 9.29 -8.30 -2.80
C HIS A 242 9.95 -7.61 -1.61
N HIS A 243 9.95 -8.25 -0.44
CA HIS A 243 10.54 -7.75 0.80
C HIS A 243 11.14 -8.92 1.62
N PRO A 244 12.38 -9.36 1.32
CA PRO A 244 12.99 -10.58 1.87
C PRO A 244 13.39 -10.48 3.35
N GLU A 245 12.70 -9.64 4.14
CA GLU A 245 13.03 -9.35 5.54
C GLU A 245 13.07 -10.56 6.48
N ARG A 246 12.57 -11.72 6.06
CA ARG A 246 12.51 -12.96 6.86
C ARG A 246 13.43 -14.11 6.41
N GLU A 247 14.40 -13.90 5.52
CA GLU A 247 15.32 -15.01 5.18
C GLU A 247 16.47 -15.24 6.19
N LYS A 248 16.77 -14.28 7.08
CA LYS A 248 17.86 -14.44 8.07
C LYS A 248 17.55 -15.34 9.28
N VAL A 249 16.54 -16.22 9.21
CA VAL A 249 16.23 -17.20 10.28
C VAL A 249 16.26 -18.67 9.78
N SER A 250 16.69 -18.98 8.55
CA SER A 250 16.82 -20.41 8.16
C SER A 250 18.09 -20.83 7.43
N VAL A 251 19.05 -19.96 7.14
CA VAL A 251 20.28 -20.36 6.42
C VAL A 251 21.50 -20.57 7.33
N ILE A 252 21.31 -20.82 8.64
CA ILE A 252 22.43 -21.12 9.57
C ILE A 252 22.34 -22.51 10.20
N VAL A 253 21.39 -23.35 9.79
CA VAL A 253 21.29 -24.73 10.28
C VAL A 253 21.15 -25.66 9.07
N GLN A 254 22.25 -25.84 8.32
CA GLN A 254 22.55 -27.07 7.56
C GLN A 254 23.94 -27.10 6.88
N SER A 255 24.80 -26.09 7.06
CA SER A 255 26.22 -26.17 6.66
C SER A 255 27.16 -26.50 7.82
N ALA A 256 26.72 -27.37 8.73
CA ALA A 256 27.56 -27.92 9.79
C ALA A 256 27.16 -29.38 10.04
N ASP A 257 27.39 -30.24 9.05
CA ASP A 257 27.70 -31.65 9.27
C ASP A 257 28.68 -32.07 8.18
N ASN A 258 29.95 -32.10 8.58
CA ASN A 258 31.08 -32.71 7.90
C ASN A 258 31.41 -34.00 8.63
#